data_AF-A0A9X1ZQC5-F1
#
_entry.id   AF-A0A9X1ZQC5-F1
#
_cell.length_a   1.000
_cell.length_b   1.000
_cell.length_c   1.000
_cell.angle_alpha   90.00
_cell.angle_beta   90.00
_cell.angle_gamma   90.00
#
_symmetry.space_group_name_H-M   'P 1'
#
loop_
_entity.id
_entity.type
_entity.pdbx_description
1 polymer ?
#
loop_
_entity_poly.entity_id
_entity_poly.type
_entity_poly.pdbx_seq_one_letter_code
_entity_poly.pdbx_strand_id
1 'polypeptide(L)'
;MLDEGKDPEQINIQFRSIDKGIQKAHYLLLDEVYRKALAIGIVKAVDSCPGNCGNEDKIEYLKSEFPNLELSDLTNRLKEIQTIETRLKNYNEKKG
;
A
#
# COMPACT_ATOMS: atom_id res chain seq x y z
N MET A 1 24.82 10.14 30.32
CA MET A 1 23.55 10.81 29.98
C MET A 1 22.80 11.37 31.19
N LEU A 2 22.43 10.58 32.21
CA LEU A 2 21.91 11.13 33.47
C LEU A 2 23.03 11.67 34.38
N ASP A 3 24.19 11.02 34.37
CA ASP A 3 25.41 11.47 35.07
C ASP A 3 26.09 12.69 34.42
N GLU A 4 25.58 13.19 33.29
CA GLU A 4 26.09 14.38 32.57
C GLU A 4 25.40 15.69 33.01
N GLY A 5 24.52 15.65 34.03
CA GLY A 5 23.78 16.83 34.49
C GLY A 5 22.68 17.31 33.53
N LYS A 6 22.32 16.49 32.53
CA LYS A 6 21.19 16.77 31.63
C LYS A 6 19.88 16.54 32.37
N ASP A 7 19.00 17.52 32.29
CA ASP A 7 17.65 17.45 32.87
C ASP A 7 16.90 16.23 32.30
N PRO A 8 16.47 15.28 33.17
CA PRO A 8 15.70 14.12 32.75
C PRO A 8 14.46 14.47 31.92
N GLU A 9 13.84 15.63 32.14
CA GLU A 9 12.68 16.07 31.36
C GLU A 9 13.06 16.39 29.89
N GLN A 10 14.20 17.05 29.67
CA GLN A 10 14.73 17.31 28.33
C GLN A 10 15.09 16.02 27.60
N ILE A 11 15.68 15.05 28.31
CA ILE A 11 15.98 13.73 27.75
C ILE A 11 14.68 13.05 27.29
N ASN A 12 13.63 13.08 28.12
CA ASN A 12 12.33 12.51 27.78
C ASN A 12 11.68 13.19 26.56
N ILE A 13 11.75 14.53 26.45
CA ILE A 13 11.25 15.29 25.30
C ILE A 13 11.96 14.88 24.00
N GLN A 14 13.28 14.69 24.05
CA GLN A 14 14.08 14.25 22.91
C GLN A 14 13.68 12.83 22.47
N PHE A 15 13.56 11.89 23.42
CA PHE A 15 13.11 10.54 23.10
C PHE A 15 11.72 10.51 22.48
N ARG A 16 10.76 11.29 23.00
CA ARG A 16 9.41 11.41 22.41
C ARG A 16 9.44 11.97 20.99
N SER A 17 10.33 12.94 20.74
CA SER A 17 10.49 13.51 19.40
C SER A 17 11.05 12.50 18.41
N ILE A 18 12.05 11.71 18.83
CA ILE A 18 12.63 10.63 18.04
C ILE A 18 11.57 9.54 17.77
N ASP A 19 10.84 9.11 18.79
CA ASP A 19 9.77 8.11 18.65
C ASP A 19 8.72 8.53 17.61
N LYS A 20 8.22 9.77 17.71
CA LYS A 20 7.30 10.34 16.70
C LYS A 20 7.92 10.38 15.31
N GLY A 21 9.19 10.74 15.21
CA GLY A 21 9.94 10.75 13.95
C GLY A 21 10.02 9.37 13.31
N ILE A 22 10.34 8.35 14.11
CA ILE A 22 10.42 6.95 13.67
C ILE A 22 9.04 6.44 13.26
N GLN A 23 8.00 6.68 14.05
CA GLN A 23 6.63 6.28 13.72
C GLN A 23 6.17 6.90 12.39
N LYS A 24 6.46 8.18 12.17
CA LYS A 24 6.15 8.86 10.90
C LYS A 24 6.92 8.27 9.73
N ALA A 25 8.22 8.01 9.90
CA ALA A 25 9.05 7.40 8.86
C ALA A 25 8.53 6.00 8.49
N HIS A 26 8.20 5.19 9.49
CA HIS A 26 7.59 3.87 9.28
C HIS A 26 6.27 3.98 8.49
N TYR A 27 5.37 4.87 8.90
CA TYR A 27 4.10 5.09 8.21
C TYR A 27 4.29 5.47 6.75
N LEU A 28 5.19 6.43 6.46
CA LEU A 28 5.47 6.89 5.10
C LEU A 28 6.10 5.81 4.22
N LEU A 29 7.05 5.04 4.76
CA LEU A 29 7.67 3.93 4.04
C LEU A 29 6.64 2.85 3.70
N LEU A 30 5.75 2.54 4.65
CA LEU A 30 4.69 1.56 4.43
C LEU A 30 3.72 2.02 3.33
N ASP A 31 3.31 3.29 3.36
CA ASP A 31 2.45 3.88 2.34
C ASP A 31 3.09 3.87 0.96
N GLU A 32 4.37 4.25 0.85
CA GLU A 32 5.09 4.22 -0.42
C GLU A 32 5.17 2.80 -0.99
N VAL A 33 5.55 1.81 -0.17
CA VAL A 33 5.68 0.42 -0.60
C VAL A 33 4.33 -0.15 -1.04
N TYR A 34 3.27 0.11 -0.27
CA TYR A 34 1.94 -0.41 -0.59
C TYR A 34 1.34 0.24 -1.82
N ARG A 35 1.51 1.56 -2.01
CA ARG A 35 1.08 2.23 -3.25
C ARG A 35 1.81 1.70 -4.45
N LYS A 36 3.15 1.52 -4.38
CA LYS A 36 3.93 0.94 -5.47
C LYS A 36 3.44 -0.47 -5.83
N ALA A 37 3.24 -1.33 -4.83
CA ALA A 37 2.74 -2.68 -5.05
C ALA A 37 1.34 -2.69 -5.69
N LEU A 38 0.45 -1.81 -5.23
CA LEU A 38 -0.91 -1.72 -5.76
C LEU A 38 -0.92 -1.18 -7.19
N ALA A 39 -0.10 -0.17 -7.49
CA ALA A 39 0.05 0.36 -8.86
C ALA A 39 0.50 -0.72 -9.84
N ILE A 40 1.51 -1.51 -9.46
CA ILE A 40 2.00 -2.64 -10.28
C ILE A 40 0.88 -3.66 -10.50
N GLY A 41 0.12 -4.01 -9.45
CA GLY A 41 -1.00 -4.94 -9.56
C GLY A 41 -2.11 -4.43 -10.48
N ILE A 42 -2.45 -3.14 -10.39
CA ILE A 42 -3.46 -2.52 -11.27
C ILE A 42 -3.03 -2.59 -12.72
N VAL A 43 -1.78 -2.20 -13.03
CA VAL A 43 -1.24 -2.26 -14.39
C VAL A 43 -1.29 -3.68 -14.94
N LYS A 44 -0.83 -4.68 -14.17
CA LYS A 44 -0.90 -6.09 -14.57
C LYS A 44 -2.33 -6.56 -14.84
N ALA A 45 -3.29 -6.16 -14.00
CA ALA A 45 -4.68 -6.54 -14.18
C ALA A 45 -5.30 -5.89 -15.43
N VAL A 46 -4.98 -4.62 -15.70
CA VAL A 46 -5.37 -3.92 -16.93
C VAL A 46 -4.79 -4.64 -18.15
N ASP A 47 -3.48 -4.91 -18.15
CA ASP A 47 -2.80 -5.55 -19.27
C ASP A 47 -3.30 -6.99 -19.53
N SER A 48 -3.72 -7.67 -18.47
CA SER A 48 -4.19 -9.07 -18.55
C SER A 48 -5.69 -9.21 -18.84
N CYS A 49 -6.48 -8.13 -18.77
CA CYS A 49 -7.92 -8.16 -19.03
C CYS A 49 -8.22 -7.75 -20.48
N PRO A 50 -8.62 -8.68 -21.38
CA PRO A 50 -8.89 -8.38 -22.79
C PRO A 50 -10.22 -7.65 -23.05
N GLY A 51 -10.93 -7.21 -22.01
CA GLY A 51 -12.35 -6.86 -22.04
C GLY A 51 -13.24 -8.12 -22.01
N ASN A 52 -14.30 -8.09 -21.21
CA ASN A 52 -15.13 -9.25 -20.80
C ASN A 52 -14.41 -10.32 -19.96
N CYS A 53 -13.51 -9.89 -19.08
CA CYS A 53 -12.88 -10.66 -18.02
C CYS A 53 -13.69 -10.69 -16.69
N GLY A 54 -14.78 -9.93 -16.58
CA GLY A 54 -15.70 -9.95 -15.44
C GLY A 54 -15.20 -9.20 -14.20
N ASN A 55 -14.18 -8.36 -14.36
CA ASN A 55 -13.60 -7.52 -13.30
C ASN A 55 -13.30 -6.09 -13.80
N GLU A 56 -13.83 -5.68 -14.96
CA GLU A 56 -13.58 -4.40 -15.62
C GLU A 56 -13.90 -3.23 -14.70
N ASP A 57 -15.12 -3.20 -14.16
CA ASP A 57 -15.59 -2.12 -13.29
C ASP A 57 -14.70 -1.99 -12.06
N LYS A 58 -14.19 -3.11 -11.54
CA LYS A 58 -13.29 -3.11 -10.38
C LYS A 58 -11.89 -2.65 -10.73
N ILE A 59 -11.35 -3.07 -11.86
CA ILE A 59 -10.04 -2.62 -12.34
C ILE A 59 -10.08 -1.12 -12.60
N GLU A 60 -11.13 -0.62 -13.24
CA GLU A 60 -11.30 0.81 -13.52
C GLU A 60 -11.50 1.62 -12.23
N TYR A 61 -12.33 1.13 -11.29
CA TYR A 61 -12.48 1.74 -9.96
C TYR A 61 -11.15 1.82 -9.20
N LEU A 62 -10.39 0.72 -9.17
CA LEU A 62 -9.10 0.69 -8.47
C LEU A 62 -8.11 1.68 -9.11
N LYS A 63 -8.13 1.81 -10.44
CA LYS A 63 -7.29 2.75 -11.18
C LYS A 63 -7.69 4.21 -10.91
N SER A 64 -8.97 4.54 -10.88
CA SER A 64 -9.45 5.90 -10.63
C SER A 64 -9.20 6.34 -9.19
N GLU A 65 -9.44 5.45 -8.23
CA GLU A 65 -9.32 5.75 -6.81
C GLU A 65 -7.89 5.65 -6.28
N PHE A 66 -6.97 5.01 -7.01
CA PHE A 66 -5.58 4.79 -6.59
C PHE A 66 -4.90 6.01 -5.93
N PRO A 67 -5.01 7.24 -6.48
CA PRO A 67 -4.37 8.42 -5.87
C PRO A 67 -4.99 8.83 -4.52
N ASN A 68 -6.27 8.48 -4.30
CA ASN A 68 -7.07 8.94 -3.17
C ASN A 68 -7.16 7.92 -2.03
N LEU A 69 -6.68 6.68 -2.24
CA LEU A 69 -6.72 5.64 -1.22
C LEU A 69 -5.90 6.03 0.02
N GLU A 70 -6.45 5.81 1.21
CA GLU A 70 -5.70 5.95 2.47
C GLU A 70 -4.86 4.70 2.76
N LEU A 71 -3.82 4.84 3.59
CA LEU A 71 -2.93 3.73 3.96
C LEU A 71 -3.70 2.54 4.56
N SER A 72 -4.70 2.84 5.39
CA SER A 72 -5.63 1.88 5.99
C SER A 72 -6.29 0.99 4.92
N ASP A 73 -6.65 1.58 3.78
CA ASP A 73 -7.34 0.88 2.69
C ASP A 73 -6.39 0.12 1.76
N LEU A 74 -5.14 0.57 1.62
CA LEU A 74 -4.17 -0.03 0.68
C LEU A 74 -4.01 -1.54 0.89
N THR A 75 -3.99 -2.02 2.14
CA THR A 75 -3.87 -3.46 2.41
C THR A 75 -5.03 -4.28 1.88
N ASN A 76 -6.26 -3.77 1.98
CA ASN A 76 -7.46 -4.43 1.45
C ASN A 76 -7.45 -4.40 -0.07
N ARG A 77 -7.07 -3.27 -0.67
CA ARG A 77 -6.97 -3.11 -2.13
C ARG A 77 -5.87 -3.99 -2.73
N LEU A 78 -4.77 -4.21 -2.02
CA LEU A 78 -3.73 -5.17 -2.39
C LEU A 78 -4.24 -6.62 -2.45
N LYS A 79 -5.06 -7.04 -1.46
CA LYS A 79 -5.67 -8.38 -1.50
C LYS A 79 -6.69 -8.51 -2.63
N GLU A 80 -7.44 -7.45 -2.89
CA GLU A 80 -8.43 -7.40 -3.97
C GLU A 80 -7.76 -7.54 -5.34
N ILE A 81 -6.69 -6.78 -5.61
CA ILE A 81 -5.98 -6.86 -6.90
C ILE A 81 -5.30 -8.23 -7.09
N GLN A 82 -4.71 -8.82 -6.04
CA GLN A 82 -4.15 -10.18 -6.09
C GLN A 82 -5.21 -11.24 -6.43
N THR A 83 -6.43 -11.07 -5.91
CA THR A 83 -7.56 -11.95 -6.23
C THR A 83 -7.96 -11.80 -7.69
N ILE A 84 -8.00 -10.57 -8.22
CA ILE A 84 -8.27 -10.29 -9.63
C ILE A 84 -7.19 -10.91 -10.52
N GLU A 85 -5.90 -10.69 -10.23
CA GLU A 85 -4.77 -11.29 -10.97
C GLU A 85 -4.88 -12.81 -11.03
N THR A 86 -5.20 -13.47 -9.91
CA THR A 86 -5.36 -14.93 -9.85
C THR A 86 -6.51 -15.40 -10.74
N ARG A 87 -7.64 -14.68 -10.74
CA ARG A 87 -8.79 -14.98 -11.61
C ARG A 87 -8.46 -14.79 -13.08
N LEU A 88 -7.76 -13.70 -13.42
CA LEU A 88 -7.33 -13.41 -14.79
C LEU A 88 -6.36 -14.46 -15.31
N LYS A 89 -5.42 -14.91 -14.48
CA LYS A 89 -4.51 -16.01 -14.84
C LYS A 89 -5.30 -17.27 -15.20
N ASN A 90 -6.23 -17.70 -14.34
CA ASN A 90 -7.08 -18.86 -14.60
C ASN A 90 -7.98 -18.69 -15.83
N TYR A 91 -8.45 -17.47 -16.09
CA TYR A 91 -9.26 -17.17 -17.27
C TYR A 91 -8.44 -17.27 -18.56
N ASN A 92 -7.23 -16.72 -18.57
CA ASN A 92 -6.33 -16.76 -19.71
C ASN A 92 -5.82 -18.17 -19.99
N GLU A 93 -5.56 -18.98 -18.95
CA GLU A 93 -5.20 -20.41 -19.08
C GLU A 93 -6.33 -21.28 -19.64
N LYS A 94 -7.60 -20.90 -19.45
CA LYS A 94 -8.76 -21.62 -20.00
C LYS A 94 -9.14 -21.20 -21.43
N LYS A 95 -8.64 -20.05 -21.88
CA LYS A 95 -8.86 -19.50 -23.23
C LYS A 95 -7.71 -19.76 -24.21
N GLY A 96 -6.52 -20.09 -23.70
CA GLY A 96 -5.39 -20.60 -24.50
C GLY A 96 -5.51 -22.10 -24.75
#